data_AF-A0A0B2VMC7-F1
#
_entry.id   AF-A0A0B2VMC7-F1
#
_cell.length_a   1.000
_cell.length_b   1.000
_cell.length_c   1.000
_cell.angle_alpha   90.00
_cell.angle_beta   90.00
_cell.angle_gamma   90.00
#
_symmetry.space_group_name_H-M   'P 1'
#
loop_
_entity.id
_entity.type
_entity.pdbx_description
1 polymer ?
#
loop_
_entity_poly.entity_id
_entity_poly.type
_entity_poly.pdbx_seq_one_letter_code
_entity_poly.pdbx_strand_id
1 'polypeptide(L)'
;MSVDKHYDVISKYVDANKKQFIERLREAVAIPSVSGDPAHRKDVVKMIHWAKKKLESLGACGQLVPLGKEKLPDGSMIDLPPLLYGVLGNNPSKKTVLIYGHLDVQPASKDDGWNTEPFELSEKFCLEGMEESGSVGLEEALKANKELLSGVDFTCISDNYLALADGKLYGRGATDDKGPIVGWLNAIESFRASNIDIPVNIKFCLEGMEESGSVGLEEALKANKELLSGVDFTCISDNYWLGSKKPCITYGLR
;
A
#
# COMPACT_ATOMS: atom_id res chain seq x y z
N MET A 1 2.66 13.23 -24.47
CA MET A 1 1.24 13.34 -24.09
C MET A 1 1.21 13.73 -22.63
N SER A 2 0.67 14.90 -22.28
CA SER A 2 0.71 15.33 -20.87
C SER A 2 -0.46 14.69 -20.12
N VAL A 3 -0.14 14.04 -19.00
CA VAL A 3 -1.09 13.44 -18.07
C VAL A 3 -2.08 14.51 -17.56
N ASP A 4 -1.71 15.79 -17.63
CA ASP A 4 -2.55 16.94 -17.26
C ASP A 4 -3.92 16.96 -17.97
N LYS A 5 -4.03 16.42 -19.20
CA LYS A 5 -5.33 16.35 -19.89
C LYS A 5 -6.30 15.37 -19.26
N HIS A 6 -5.79 14.38 -18.54
CA HIS A 6 -6.55 13.27 -17.97
C HIS A 6 -6.59 13.30 -16.45
N TYR A 7 -5.70 14.08 -15.83
CA TYR A 7 -5.56 14.16 -14.38
C TYR A 7 -6.89 14.44 -13.69
N ASP A 8 -7.64 15.45 -14.11
CA ASP A 8 -8.91 15.83 -13.48
C ASP A 8 -9.96 14.71 -13.50
N VAL A 9 -9.97 13.87 -14.53
CA VAL A 9 -10.92 12.75 -14.63
C VAL A 9 -10.48 11.62 -13.69
N ILE A 10 -9.19 11.31 -13.70
CA ILE A 10 -8.61 10.24 -12.90
C ILE A 10 -8.67 10.60 -11.41
N SER A 11 -8.31 11.82 -11.02
CA SER A 11 -8.34 12.27 -9.63
C SER A 11 -9.76 12.25 -9.06
N LYS A 12 -10.76 12.72 -9.83
CA LYS A 12 -12.18 12.61 -9.43
C LYS A 12 -12.63 11.17 -9.25
N TYR A 13 -12.18 10.25 -10.11
CA TYR A 13 -12.47 8.83 -9.92
C TYR A 13 -11.83 8.30 -8.62
N VAL A 14 -10.58 8.68 -8.34
CA VAL A 14 -9.89 8.29 -7.10
C VAL A 14 -10.66 8.80 -5.87
N ASP A 15 -11.04 10.07 -5.85
CA ASP A 15 -11.79 10.67 -4.74
C ASP A 15 -13.14 9.98 -4.52
N ALA A 16 -13.87 9.73 -5.61
CA ALA A 16 -15.17 9.06 -5.56
C ALA A 16 -15.09 7.60 -5.06
N ASN A 17 -13.96 6.92 -5.28
CA ASN A 17 -13.77 5.50 -4.95
C ASN A 17 -12.86 5.26 -3.74
N LYS A 18 -12.50 6.33 -3.00
CA LYS A 18 -11.62 6.26 -1.83
C LYS A 18 -12.02 5.16 -0.83
N LYS A 19 -13.31 5.01 -0.53
CA LYS A 19 -13.81 3.97 0.40
C LYS A 19 -13.46 2.55 -0.08
N GLN A 20 -13.65 2.27 -1.36
CA GLN A 20 -13.30 0.98 -1.96
C GLN A 20 -11.79 0.73 -1.93
N PHE A 21 -11.00 1.78 -2.14
CA PHE A 21 -9.54 1.71 -2.10
C PHE A 21 -9.00 1.46 -0.69
N ILE A 22 -9.59 2.08 0.32
CA ILE A 22 -9.30 1.80 1.73
C ILE A 22 -9.67 0.36 2.08
N GLU A 23 -10.81 -0.14 1.58
CA GLU A 23 -11.21 -1.53 1.82
C GLU A 23 -10.24 -2.53 1.18
N ARG A 24 -9.71 -2.22 -0.01
CA ARG A 24 -8.64 -3.03 -0.62
C ARG A 24 -7.39 -3.08 0.24
N LEU A 25 -7.00 -1.96 0.84
CA LEU A 25 -5.88 -1.94 1.78
C LEU A 25 -6.20 -2.73 3.05
N ARG A 26 -7.44 -2.64 3.55
CA ARG A 26 -7.91 -3.43 4.71
C ARG A 26 -7.79 -4.93 4.45
N GLU A 27 -8.22 -5.41 3.29
CA GLU A 27 -8.04 -6.81 2.89
C GLU A 27 -6.57 -7.23 2.89
N ALA A 28 -5.67 -6.38 2.37
CA ALA A 28 -4.24 -6.66 2.30
C ALA A 28 -3.60 -6.69 3.69
N VAL A 29 -3.91 -5.72 4.55
CA VAL A 29 -3.38 -5.62 5.93
C VAL A 29 -3.86 -6.79 6.79
N ALA A 30 -5.08 -7.28 6.57
CA ALA A 30 -5.63 -8.44 7.28
C ALA A 30 -4.89 -9.77 7.02
N ILE A 31 -3.97 -9.81 6.06
CA ILE A 31 -3.10 -10.97 5.83
C ILE A 31 -1.78 -10.73 6.58
N PRO A 32 -1.48 -11.40 7.70
CA PRO A 32 -0.26 -11.19 8.48
C PRO A 32 0.95 -11.86 7.81
N SER A 33 1.37 -11.31 6.67
CA SER A 33 2.48 -11.80 5.84
C SER A 33 3.85 -11.50 6.47
N VAL A 34 4.10 -12.01 7.67
CA VAL A 34 5.36 -11.77 8.41
C VAL A 34 6.45 -12.70 7.89
N SER A 35 7.45 -12.18 7.19
CA SER A 35 8.53 -13.00 6.59
C SER A 35 9.55 -13.49 7.62
N GLY A 36 9.82 -12.68 8.65
CA GLY A 36 10.78 -12.99 9.71
C GLY A 36 10.33 -14.09 10.68
N ASP A 37 9.09 -14.55 10.58
CA ASP A 37 8.57 -15.71 11.33
C ASP A 37 8.20 -16.85 10.38
N PRO A 38 8.94 -17.98 10.41
CA PRO A 38 8.63 -19.16 9.60
C PRO A 38 7.19 -19.69 9.76
N ALA A 39 6.55 -19.48 10.91
CA ALA A 39 5.15 -19.87 11.12
C ALA A 39 4.18 -19.14 10.18
N HIS A 40 4.52 -17.91 9.79
CA HIS A 40 3.75 -17.06 8.89
C HIS A 40 4.09 -17.24 7.40
N ARG A 41 4.98 -18.17 7.03
CA ARG A 41 5.35 -18.42 5.62
C ARG A 41 4.14 -18.64 4.71
N LYS A 42 3.10 -19.32 5.20
CA LYS A 42 1.86 -19.55 4.45
C LYS A 42 1.06 -18.25 4.23
N ASP A 43 1.13 -17.31 5.16
CA ASP A 43 0.46 -16.01 5.03
C ASP A 43 1.18 -15.12 4.02
N VAL A 44 2.53 -15.16 3.96
CA VAL A 44 3.30 -14.49 2.90
C VAL A 44 2.91 -15.02 1.52
N VAL A 45 2.88 -16.34 1.35
CA VAL A 45 2.45 -16.98 0.10
C VAL A 45 1.00 -16.61 -0.23
N LYS A 46 0.10 -16.58 0.76
CA LYS A 46 -1.29 -16.13 0.59
C LYS A 46 -1.36 -14.67 0.11
N MET A 47 -0.53 -13.79 0.64
CA MET A 47 -0.47 -12.38 0.23
C MET A 47 -0.01 -12.22 -1.22
N ILE A 48 0.99 -13.00 -1.65
CA ILE A 48 1.43 -13.06 -3.05
C ILE A 48 0.30 -13.53 -3.97
N HIS A 49 -0.43 -14.57 -3.59
CA HIS A 49 -1.59 -15.03 -4.37
C HIS A 49 -2.74 -14.00 -4.39
N TRP A 50 -2.97 -13.27 -3.31
CA TRP A 50 -3.93 -12.17 -3.28
C TRP A 50 -3.53 -11.07 -4.26
N ALA A 51 -2.26 -10.65 -4.25
CA ALA A 51 -1.76 -9.62 -5.16
C ALA A 51 -1.83 -10.06 -6.62
N LYS A 52 -1.45 -11.31 -6.91
CA LYS A 52 -1.60 -11.93 -8.24
C LYS A 52 -3.05 -11.84 -8.73
N LYS A 53 -4.01 -12.23 -7.89
CA LYS A 53 -5.43 -12.19 -8.24
C LYS A 53 -5.91 -10.77 -8.53
N LYS A 54 -5.47 -9.77 -7.75
CA LYS A 54 -5.82 -8.36 -8.00
C LYS A 54 -5.22 -7.87 -9.32
N LEU A 55 -3.95 -8.15 -9.60
CA LEU A 55 -3.31 -7.84 -10.87
C LEU A 55 -4.03 -8.48 -12.07
N GLU A 56 -4.39 -9.76 -11.97
CA GLU A 56 -5.12 -10.48 -13.02
C GLU A 56 -6.53 -9.92 -13.24
N SER A 57 -7.22 -9.51 -12.18
CA SER A 57 -8.51 -8.82 -12.30
C SER A 57 -8.40 -7.46 -13.02
N LEU A 58 -7.22 -6.84 -12.95
CA LEU A 58 -6.85 -5.65 -13.70
C LEU A 58 -6.17 -6.00 -15.02
N GLY A 59 -6.38 -7.20 -15.56
CA GLY A 59 -5.95 -7.65 -16.88
C GLY A 59 -4.44 -7.74 -17.08
N ALA A 60 -3.65 -7.83 -16.01
CA ALA A 60 -2.27 -8.25 -16.11
C ALA A 60 -2.18 -9.78 -16.21
N CYS A 61 -1.08 -10.31 -16.77
CA CYS A 61 -0.73 -11.71 -16.68
C CYS A 61 0.25 -11.90 -15.52
N GLY A 62 -0.09 -12.74 -14.53
CA GLY A 62 0.75 -13.00 -13.36
C GLY A 62 1.45 -14.36 -13.44
N GLN A 63 2.75 -14.38 -13.19
CA GLN A 63 3.60 -15.56 -13.08
C GLN A 63 4.23 -15.60 -11.68
N LEU A 64 4.30 -16.80 -11.09
CA LEU A 64 5.02 -17.03 -9.83
C LEU A 64 6.36 -17.69 -10.15
N VAL A 65 7.45 -17.05 -9.75
CA VAL A 65 8.82 -17.48 -9.98
C VAL A 65 9.38 -18.05 -8.68
N PRO A 66 9.75 -19.35 -8.61
CA PRO A 66 10.32 -19.93 -7.41
C PRO A 66 11.65 -19.26 -7.03
N LEU A 67 11.82 -18.92 -5.74
CA LEU A 67 13.07 -18.34 -5.21
C LEU A 67 14.00 -19.38 -4.57
N GLY A 68 13.56 -20.64 -4.48
CA GLY A 68 14.32 -21.72 -3.84
C GLY A 68 13.93 -21.91 -2.38
N LYS A 69 14.92 -22.16 -1.52
CA LYS A 69 14.70 -22.51 -0.12
C LYS A 69 15.58 -21.69 0.80
N GLU A 70 15.07 -21.42 1.99
CA GLU A 70 15.77 -20.78 3.10
C GLU A 70 16.16 -21.84 4.14
N LYS A 71 17.35 -21.68 4.73
CA LYS A 71 17.82 -22.50 5.84
C LYS A 71 17.53 -21.80 7.17
N LEU A 72 16.75 -22.44 8.04
CA LEU A 72 16.43 -21.91 9.37
C LEU A 72 17.57 -22.15 10.37
N PRO A 73 17.58 -21.44 11.53
CA PRO A 73 18.60 -21.62 12.57
C PRO A 73 18.71 -23.05 13.11
N ASP A 74 17.62 -23.82 13.10
CA ASP A 74 17.59 -25.23 13.51
C ASP A 74 18.15 -26.20 12.45
N GLY A 75 18.53 -25.67 11.28
CA GLY A 75 19.08 -26.40 10.15
C GLY A 75 18.04 -26.96 9.18
N SER A 76 16.75 -26.83 9.47
CA SER A 76 15.68 -27.20 8.55
C SER A 76 15.62 -26.27 7.32
N MET A 77 15.02 -26.75 6.24
CA MET A 77 14.86 -25.99 4.99
C MET A 77 13.39 -25.75 4.72
N ILE A 78 13.01 -24.50 4.45
CA ILE A 78 11.64 -24.12 4.07
C ILE A 78 11.65 -23.45 2.69
N ASP A 79 10.57 -23.60 1.94
CA ASP A 79 10.45 -22.95 0.64
C ASP A 79 10.32 -21.44 0.82
N LEU A 80 11.06 -20.66 0.03
CA LEU A 80 10.90 -19.21 -0.05
C LEU A 80 9.55 -18.87 -0.69
N PRO A 81 8.90 -17.76 -0.29
CA PRO A 81 7.76 -17.24 -1.02
C PRO A 81 8.16 -16.99 -2.48
N PRO A 82 7.30 -17.30 -3.46
CA PRO A 82 7.64 -17.05 -4.85
C PRO A 82 7.67 -15.55 -5.15
N LEU A 83 8.52 -15.13 -6.07
CA LEU A 83 8.42 -13.80 -6.67
C LEU A 83 7.18 -13.74 -7.57
N LEU A 84 6.36 -12.71 -7.41
CA LEU A 84 5.27 -12.41 -8.33
C LEU A 84 5.77 -11.49 -9.44
N TYR A 85 5.88 -12.06 -10.64
CA TYR A 85 6.15 -11.32 -11.86
C TYR A 85 4.85 -11.07 -12.63
N GLY A 86 4.48 -9.79 -12.82
CA GLY A 86 3.27 -9.40 -13.53
C GLY A 86 3.57 -8.63 -14.82
N VAL A 87 2.75 -8.80 -15.86
CA VAL A 87 2.87 -8.04 -17.11
C VAL A 87 1.52 -7.44 -17.50
N LEU A 88 1.48 -6.14 -17.71
CA LEU A 88 0.31 -5.39 -18.17
C LEU A 88 0.68 -4.57 -19.42
N GLY A 89 0.12 -4.97 -20.56
CA GLY A 89 0.39 -4.35 -21.86
C GLY A 89 1.70 -4.84 -22.51
N ASN A 90 1.77 -4.70 -23.84
CA ASN A 90 2.91 -5.11 -24.67
C ASN A 90 3.08 -4.21 -25.91
N ASN A 91 2.63 -2.96 -25.84
CA ASN A 91 2.64 -2.04 -26.98
C ASN A 91 4.08 -1.55 -27.24
N PRO A 92 4.69 -1.87 -28.40
CA PRO A 92 6.09 -1.51 -28.69
C PRO A 92 6.33 -0.01 -28.86
N SER A 93 5.28 0.79 -29.05
CA SER A 93 5.37 2.26 -29.12
C SER A 93 5.33 2.92 -27.74
N LYS A 94 5.02 2.18 -26.67
CA LYS A 94 5.02 2.68 -25.30
C LYS A 94 6.28 2.28 -24.57
N LYS A 95 6.70 3.13 -23.63
CA LYS A 95 7.76 2.80 -22.67
C LYS A 95 7.27 1.73 -21.70
N THR A 96 8.18 0.93 -21.16
CA THR A 96 7.90 -0.10 -20.16
C THR A 96 8.49 0.30 -18.81
N VAL A 97 7.63 0.39 -17.79
CA VAL A 97 8.05 0.66 -16.41
C VAL A 97 7.99 -0.64 -15.60
N LEU A 98 9.09 -0.97 -14.92
CA LEU A 98 9.12 -2.00 -13.90
C LEU A 98 8.75 -1.38 -12.55
N ILE A 99 7.72 -1.92 -11.90
CA ILE A 99 7.36 -1.59 -10.53
C ILE A 99 7.89 -2.70 -9.64
N TYR A 100 8.72 -2.33 -8.67
CA TYR A 100 9.12 -3.22 -7.58
C TYR A 100 8.47 -2.76 -6.26
N GLY A 101 8.22 -3.73 -5.40
CA GLY A 101 7.91 -3.55 -3.98
C GLY A 101 7.73 -4.92 -3.32
N HIS A 102 7.36 -4.94 -2.04
CA HIS A 102 7.28 -6.18 -1.27
C HIS A 102 5.92 -6.35 -0.58
N LEU A 103 5.59 -7.60 -0.26
CA LEU A 103 4.28 -8.00 0.25
C LEU A 103 4.36 -8.62 1.65
N ASP A 104 5.57 -8.93 2.12
CA ASP A 104 5.83 -9.23 3.51
C ASP A 104 5.91 -7.97 4.37
N VAL A 105 5.83 -8.15 5.68
CA VAL A 105 5.81 -7.06 6.66
C VAL A 105 6.58 -7.48 7.91
N GLN A 106 7.12 -6.52 8.66
CA GLN A 106 7.62 -6.76 10.02
C GLN A 106 6.54 -7.39 10.95
N PRO A 107 6.93 -8.15 11.98
CA PRO A 107 6.01 -8.59 13.03
C PRO A 107 5.37 -7.39 13.76
N ALA A 108 4.20 -7.64 14.34
CA ALA A 108 3.52 -6.71 15.23
C ALA A 108 2.54 -7.45 16.14
N SER A 109 2.52 -7.09 17.41
CA SER A 109 1.56 -7.56 18.42
C SER A 109 0.92 -6.36 19.11
N LYS A 110 -0.28 -6.56 19.65
CA LYS A 110 -0.92 -5.58 20.54
C LYS A 110 -0.04 -5.24 21.74
N ASP A 111 0.66 -6.24 22.26
CA ASP A 111 1.53 -6.13 23.43
C ASP A 111 2.78 -5.25 23.18
N ASP A 112 3.11 -4.97 21.91
CA ASP A 112 4.19 -4.03 21.55
C ASP A 112 3.80 -2.56 21.79
N GLY A 113 2.57 -2.30 22.26
CA GLY A 113 2.05 -0.96 22.57
C GLY A 113 1.12 -0.39 21.49
N TRP A 114 0.53 -1.22 20.64
CA TRP A 114 -0.38 -0.74 19.60
C TRP A 114 -1.72 -0.27 20.17
N ASN A 115 -2.15 0.93 19.75
CA ASN A 115 -3.47 1.45 20.11
C ASN A 115 -4.63 0.73 19.39
N THR A 116 -4.37 0.00 18.30
CA THR A 116 -5.35 -0.79 17.52
C THR A 116 -4.81 -2.22 17.32
N GLU A 117 -5.61 -3.16 16.84
CA GLU A 117 -5.06 -4.47 16.44
C GLU A 117 -4.17 -4.27 15.20
N PRO A 118 -2.91 -4.75 15.18
CA PRO A 118 -1.98 -4.42 14.09
C PRO A 118 -2.44 -4.89 12.71
N PHE A 119 -3.10 -6.05 12.63
CA PHE A 119 -3.58 -6.63 11.39
C PHE A 119 -5.07 -6.36 11.13
N GLU A 120 -5.69 -5.45 11.89
CA GLU A 120 -7.01 -4.90 11.57
C GLU A 120 -6.87 -3.42 11.24
N LEU A 121 -6.94 -3.08 9.95
CA LEU A 121 -6.79 -1.69 9.52
C LEU A 121 -7.82 -0.82 10.27
N SER A 122 -7.42 0.29 10.85
CA SER A 122 -8.31 1.19 11.59
C SER A 122 -8.19 2.59 11.03
N GLU A 123 -9.30 3.23 10.71
CA GLU A 123 -9.32 4.63 10.27
C GLU A 123 -9.65 5.52 11.47
N LYS A 124 -8.79 6.49 11.78
CA LYS A 124 -9.04 7.48 12.84
C LYS A 124 -8.89 8.89 12.29
N PHE A 125 -9.90 9.71 12.49
CA PHE A 125 -9.88 11.12 12.08
C PHE A 125 -9.06 11.94 13.06
N CYS A 126 -8.13 12.74 12.52
CA CYS A 126 -7.41 13.73 13.31
C CYS A 126 -8.12 15.08 13.15
N LEU A 127 -8.32 15.78 14.26
CA LEU A 127 -8.59 17.21 14.23
C LEU A 127 -7.28 17.91 13.85
N GLU A 128 -7.24 18.58 12.70
CA GLU A 128 -6.07 19.39 12.33
C GLU A 128 -5.84 20.50 13.37
N GLY A 129 -4.59 20.65 13.83
CA GLY A 129 -4.17 21.80 14.65
C GLY A 129 -4.16 21.61 16.17
N MET A 130 -4.47 20.42 16.69
CA MET A 130 -4.24 20.11 18.10
C MET A 130 -2.99 19.24 18.26
N GLU A 131 -1.90 19.84 18.76
CA GLU A 131 -0.85 19.05 19.42
C GLU A 131 -1.48 18.23 20.54
N GLU A 132 -1.02 16.99 20.74
CA GLU A 132 -1.38 16.14 21.88
C GLU A 132 -1.00 16.82 23.20
N SER A 133 -1.82 17.76 23.65
CA SER A 133 -1.77 18.35 24.98
C SER A 133 -3.22 18.48 25.46
N GLY A 134 -3.45 17.94 26.66
CA GLY A 134 -4.76 17.47 27.11
C GLY A 134 -5.91 18.45 27.04
N SER A 135 -7.11 17.90 26.81
CA SER A 135 -8.44 18.24 27.34
C SER A 135 -8.94 19.70 27.44
N VAL A 136 -8.18 20.73 27.07
CA VAL A 136 -8.55 22.14 27.30
C VAL A 136 -9.22 22.77 26.07
N GLY A 137 -9.00 22.25 24.86
CA GLY A 137 -9.53 22.87 23.64
C GLY A 137 -11.02 22.64 23.34
N LEU A 138 -11.66 21.64 23.96
CA LEU A 138 -13.07 21.33 23.71
C LEU A 138 -14.01 22.36 24.37
N GLU A 139 -13.68 22.82 25.58
CA GLU A 139 -14.52 23.77 26.33
C GLU A 139 -14.51 25.18 25.71
N GLU A 140 -13.40 25.61 25.13
CA GLU A 140 -13.30 26.93 24.49
C GLU A 140 -14.00 26.95 23.12
N ALA A 141 -13.91 25.86 22.35
CA ALA A 141 -14.67 25.69 21.11
C ALA A 141 -16.19 25.65 21.35
N LEU A 142 -16.63 25.03 22.45
CA LEU A 142 -18.04 25.00 22.87
C LEU A 142 -18.56 26.36 23.35
N LYS A 143 -17.70 27.20 23.96
CA LYS A 143 -18.08 28.55 24.42
C LYS A 143 -18.31 29.53 23.27
N ALA A 144 -17.57 29.41 22.16
CA ALA A 144 -17.66 30.34 21.03
C ALA A 144 -18.97 30.23 20.23
N ASN A 145 -19.69 29.11 20.34
CA ASN A 145 -20.92 28.83 19.57
C ASN A 145 -22.18 28.65 20.43
N LYS A 146 -22.21 29.28 21.63
CA LYS A 146 -23.32 29.13 22.59
C LYS A 146 -24.69 29.58 22.08
N GLU A 147 -24.75 30.55 21.18
CA GLU A 147 -26.03 31.02 20.62
C GLU A 147 -26.58 30.12 19.50
N LEU A 148 -25.74 29.29 18.86
CA LEU A 148 -26.15 28.39 17.78
C LEU A 148 -26.62 27.00 18.27
N LEU A 149 -26.42 26.69 19.56
CA LEU A 149 -26.56 25.34 20.13
C LEU A 149 -27.61 25.25 21.26
N SER A 150 -28.38 26.30 21.53
CA SER A 150 -29.46 26.24 22.52
C SER A 150 -30.61 25.38 21.99
N GLY A 151 -30.65 24.11 22.40
CA GLY A 151 -31.73 23.17 22.08
C GLY A 151 -31.30 21.88 21.38
N VAL A 152 -29.99 21.63 21.22
CA VAL A 152 -29.49 20.38 20.63
C VAL A 152 -29.27 19.34 21.73
N ASP A 153 -29.87 18.16 21.55
CA ASP A 153 -29.63 16.98 22.39
C ASP A 153 -28.28 16.35 22.02
N PHE A 154 -27.35 16.31 22.97
CA PHE A 154 -25.94 15.96 22.74
C PHE A 154 -25.67 14.46 22.71
N THR A 155 -26.67 13.60 22.91
CA THR A 155 -26.47 12.14 22.87
C THR A 155 -26.28 11.56 21.47
N CYS A 156 -26.36 12.39 20.42
CA CYS A 156 -26.36 11.94 19.02
C CYS A 156 -25.38 12.68 18.09
N ILE A 157 -24.40 13.43 18.59
CA ILE A 157 -23.45 14.12 17.71
C ILE A 157 -22.35 13.14 17.24
N SER A 158 -22.71 12.28 16.29
CA SER A 158 -21.78 11.82 15.27
C SER A 158 -22.00 12.70 14.03
N ASP A 159 -20.93 13.35 13.60
CA ASP A 159 -20.77 13.93 12.26
C ASP A 159 -21.67 15.13 11.91
N ASN A 160 -21.16 16.35 12.08
CA ASN A 160 -20.97 17.31 10.97
C ASN A 160 -20.55 18.70 11.49
N TYR A 161 -19.68 19.35 10.71
CA TYR A 161 -19.13 20.72 10.87
C TYR A 161 -17.83 20.91 11.66
N LEU A 162 -16.90 19.98 11.47
CA LEU A 162 -15.47 20.31 11.39
C LEU A 162 -14.98 19.73 10.06
N ALA A 163 -14.17 20.47 9.29
CA ALA A 163 -13.47 19.90 8.15
C ALA A 163 -12.50 18.85 8.71
N LEU A 164 -12.97 17.61 8.88
CA LEU A 164 -12.11 16.51 9.29
C LEU A 164 -11.08 16.33 8.18
N ALA A 165 -9.81 16.52 8.53
CA ALA A 165 -8.75 16.05 7.67
C ALA A 165 -8.94 14.54 7.44
N ASP A 166 -8.52 14.08 6.26
CA ASP A 166 -8.57 12.67 5.92
C ASP A 166 -8.01 11.81 7.07
N GLY A 167 -8.76 10.77 7.43
CA GLY A 167 -8.39 9.90 8.54
C GLY A 167 -7.03 9.23 8.32
N LYS A 168 -6.28 9.05 9.40
CA LYS A 168 -5.07 8.21 9.41
C LYS A 168 -5.49 6.74 9.41
N LEU A 169 -4.83 5.95 8.55
CA LEU A 169 -5.05 4.51 8.44
C LEU A 169 -3.95 3.78 9.25
N TYR A 170 -4.35 3.12 10.33
CA TYR A 170 -3.46 2.39 11.23
C TYR A 170 -3.52 0.90 10.94
N GLY A 171 -2.38 0.30 10.64
CA GLY A 171 -2.22 -1.14 10.48
C GLY A 171 -0.81 -1.50 10.05
N ARG A 172 -0.28 -2.64 10.50
CA ARG A 172 1.00 -3.19 10.06
C ARG A 172 0.92 -3.48 8.56
N GLY A 173 1.87 -2.95 7.80
CA GLY A 173 1.88 -3.05 6.36
C GLY A 173 1.22 -1.87 5.63
N ALA A 174 0.52 -0.98 6.35
CA ALA A 174 -0.29 0.07 5.72
C ALA A 174 0.55 1.05 4.88
N THR A 175 1.78 1.35 5.30
CA THR A 175 2.70 2.23 4.56
C THR A 175 3.90 1.51 3.98
N ASP A 176 4.16 0.27 4.40
CA ASP A 176 5.41 -0.47 4.21
C ASP A 176 5.07 -1.96 4.05
N ASP A 177 4.85 -2.45 2.83
CA ASP A 177 4.68 -1.69 1.57
C ASP A 177 3.31 -1.96 0.90
N LYS A 178 2.35 -2.49 1.66
CA LYS A 178 1.04 -2.86 1.09
C LYS A 178 0.26 -1.65 0.59
N GLY A 179 0.35 -0.50 1.28
CA GLY A 179 -0.31 0.74 0.87
C GLY A 179 0.13 1.21 -0.51
N PRO A 180 1.43 1.44 -0.74
CA PRO A 180 1.92 1.84 -2.05
C PRO A 180 1.68 0.82 -3.16
N ILE A 181 1.82 -0.50 -2.89
CA ILE A 181 1.43 -1.54 -3.86
C ILE A 181 -0.06 -1.48 -4.19
N VAL A 182 -0.93 -1.32 -3.20
CA VAL A 182 -2.37 -1.10 -3.42
C VAL A 182 -2.62 0.19 -4.20
N GLY A 183 -1.82 1.23 -3.97
CA GLY A 183 -1.84 2.47 -4.74
C GLY A 183 -1.62 2.24 -6.23
N TRP A 184 -0.65 1.41 -6.62
CA TRP A 184 -0.45 1.03 -8.03
C TRP A 184 -1.65 0.30 -8.63
N LEU A 185 -2.27 -0.62 -7.87
CA LEU A 185 -3.49 -1.32 -8.30
C LEU A 185 -4.65 -0.32 -8.50
N ASN A 186 -4.84 0.60 -7.56
CA ASN A 186 -5.88 1.63 -7.61
C ASN A 186 -5.68 2.59 -8.79
N ALA A 187 -4.44 2.96 -9.08
CA ALA A 187 -4.11 3.79 -10.23
C ALA A 187 -4.50 3.11 -11.54
N ILE A 188 -4.10 1.84 -11.73
CA ILE A 188 -4.44 1.05 -12.92
C ILE A 188 -5.96 0.94 -13.10
N GLU A 189 -6.68 0.64 -12.01
CA GLU A 189 -8.15 0.61 -12.02
C GLU A 189 -8.73 1.95 -12.46
N SER A 190 -8.21 3.05 -11.93
CA SER A 190 -8.72 4.41 -12.21
C SER A 190 -8.56 4.78 -13.69
N PHE A 191 -7.43 4.43 -14.31
CA PHE A 191 -7.24 4.57 -15.77
C PHE A 191 -8.29 3.77 -16.55
N ARG A 192 -8.45 2.49 -16.20
CA ARG A 192 -9.38 1.58 -16.90
C ARG A 192 -10.83 2.00 -16.76
N ALA A 193 -11.27 2.31 -15.54
CA ALA A 193 -12.63 2.71 -15.25
C ALA A 193 -12.98 4.07 -15.89
N SER A 194 -11.99 4.93 -16.07
CA SER A 194 -12.14 6.20 -16.80
C SER A 194 -12.07 6.04 -18.32
N ASN A 195 -11.90 4.81 -18.84
CA ASN A 195 -11.66 4.51 -20.26
C ASN A 195 -10.49 5.31 -20.85
N ILE A 196 -9.43 5.49 -20.05
CA ILE A 196 -8.20 6.19 -20.44
C ILE A 196 -7.10 5.15 -20.61
N ASP A 197 -6.44 5.20 -21.76
CA ASP A 197 -5.32 4.31 -22.08
C ASP A 197 -4.16 4.54 -21.09
N ILE A 198 -3.64 3.47 -20.51
CA ILE A 198 -2.49 3.54 -19.60
C ILE A 198 -1.26 3.94 -20.44
N PRO A 199 -0.53 5.00 -20.08
CA PRO A 199 0.46 5.62 -20.97
C PRO A 199 1.73 4.78 -21.20
N VAL A 200 1.92 3.70 -20.43
CA VAL A 200 3.09 2.83 -20.45
C VAL A 200 2.68 1.36 -20.42
N ASN A 201 3.57 0.46 -20.85
CA ASN A 201 3.52 -0.93 -20.43
C ASN A 201 4.03 -1.01 -18.98
N ILE A 202 3.50 -1.94 -18.20
CA ILE A 202 3.90 -2.12 -16.81
C ILE A 202 4.34 -3.56 -16.59
N LYS A 203 5.49 -3.74 -15.97
CA LYS A 203 5.94 -5.00 -15.39
C LYS A 203 5.95 -4.86 -13.87
N PHE A 204 5.59 -5.92 -13.17
CA PHE A 204 5.62 -5.99 -11.71
C PHE A 204 6.67 -7.02 -11.28
N CYS A 205 7.43 -6.70 -10.24
CA CYS A 205 8.35 -7.60 -9.56
C CYS A 205 8.08 -7.44 -8.06
N LEU A 206 7.14 -8.24 -7.53
CA LEU A 206 6.70 -8.15 -6.13
C LEU A 206 7.18 -9.36 -5.35
N GLU A 207 7.98 -9.13 -4.31
CA GLU A 207 8.55 -10.20 -3.48
C GLU A 207 7.86 -10.31 -2.11
N GLY A 208 8.36 -11.20 -1.26
CA GLY A 208 7.82 -11.44 0.08
C GLY A 208 8.89 -11.74 1.12
N MET A 209 10.12 -11.28 0.92
CA MET A 209 11.23 -11.48 1.84
C MET A 209 12.06 -10.20 2.07
N GLU A 210 11.58 -9.02 1.68
CA GLU A 210 12.36 -7.76 1.78
C GLU A 210 12.74 -7.48 3.23
N GLU A 211 11.77 -7.64 4.14
CA GLU A 211 11.92 -7.41 5.58
C GLU A 211 12.83 -8.48 6.25
N SER A 212 13.20 -9.50 5.49
CA SER A 212 14.08 -10.61 5.85
C SER A 212 15.30 -10.71 4.92
N GLY A 213 15.68 -9.63 4.24
CA GLY A 213 16.91 -9.51 3.45
C GLY A 213 16.83 -9.93 1.99
N SER A 214 15.62 -9.98 1.41
CA SER A 214 15.35 -10.30 0.00
C SER A 214 15.96 -11.63 -0.46
N VAL A 215 15.96 -12.63 0.43
CA VAL A 215 16.66 -13.91 0.22
C VAL A 215 16.16 -14.60 -1.06
N GLY A 216 17.08 -14.89 -1.97
CA GLY A 216 16.83 -15.59 -3.23
C GLY A 216 16.37 -14.71 -4.40
N LEU A 217 16.05 -13.43 -4.16
CA LEU A 217 15.60 -12.52 -5.22
C LEU A 217 16.68 -12.30 -6.28
N GLU A 218 17.91 -12.00 -5.84
CA GLU A 218 19.02 -11.72 -6.77
C GLU A 218 19.33 -12.92 -7.66
N GLU A 219 19.41 -14.11 -7.09
CA GLU A 219 19.64 -15.36 -7.82
C GLU A 219 18.51 -15.65 -8.80
N ALA A 220 17.26 -15.47 -8.39
CA ALA A 220 16.11 -15.69 -9.27
C ALA A 220 16.09 -14.70 -10.43
N LEU A 221 16.35 -13.41 -10.20
CA LEU A 221 16.43 -12.42 -11.27
C LEU A 221 17.61 -12.67 -12.21
N LYS A 222 18.76 -13.12 -11.69
CA LYS A 222 19.92 -13.54 -12.51
C LYS A 222 19.62 -14.79 -13.34
N ALA A 223 18.82 -15.72 -12.83
CA ALA A 223 18.40 -16.93 -13.53
C ALA A 223 17.30 -16.66 -14.58
N ASN A 224 16.51 -15.60 -14.39
CA ASN A 224 15.36 -15.24 -15.24
C ASN A 224 15.51 -13.81 -15.82
N LYS A 225 16.68 -13.48 -16.39
CA LYS A 225 17.00 -12.12 -16.88
C LYS A 225 16.04 -11.61 -17.96
N GLU A 226 15.41 -12.52 -18.70
CA GLU A 226 14.40 -12.23 -19.70
C GLU A 226 13.16 -11.53 -19.11
N LEU A 227 12.85 -11.74 -17.82
CA LEU A 227 11.78 -11.03 -17.12
C LEU A 227 12.01 -9.51 -17.13
N LEU A 228 13.27 -9.09 -17.04
CA LEU A 228 13.66 -7.67 -17.04
C LEU A 228 13.84 -7.09 -18.46
N SER A 229 13.74 -7.91 -19.51
CA SER A 229 13.98 -7.46 -20.88
C SER A 229 12.96 -6.43 -21.35
N GLY A 230 13.42 -5.38 -22.03
CA GLY A 230 12.56 -4.32 -22.57
C GLY A 230 11.99 -3.36 -21.52
N VAL A 231 12.47 -3.41 -20.27
CA VAL A 231 12.21 -2.37 -19.26
C VAL A 231 13.01 -1.12 -19.62
N ASP A 232 12.35 0.04 -19.67
CA ASP A 232 13.00 1.34 -19.89
C ASP A 232 13.32 2.04 -18.56
N PHE A 233 12.45 1.88 -17.56
CA PHE A 233 12.57 2.54 -16.25
C PHE A 233 12.13 1.60 -15.12
N THR A 234 12.73 1.76 -13.95
CA THR A 234 12.28 1.10 -12.71
C THR A 234 11.76 2.16 -11.75
N CYS A 235 10.64 1.87 -11.10
CA CYS A 235 10.04 2.72 -10.07
C CYS A 235 9.76 1.88 -8.82
N ILE A 236 10.12 2.44 -7.67
CA ILE A 236 9.92 1.85 -6.34
C ILE A 236 9.26 2.93 -5.51
N SER A 237 8.19 2.57 -4.79
CA SER A 237 7.45 3.49 -3.92
C SER A 237 7.40 2.93 -2.51
N ASP A 238 8.57 2.76 -1.91
CA ASP A 238 8.74 2.05 -0.65
C ASP A 238 9.64 2.86 0.29
N ASN A 239 9.27 4.14 0.44
CA ASN A 239 10.02 5.08 1.25
C ASN A 239 9.12 6.24 1.69
N TYR A 240 9.66 7.01 2.63
CA TYR A 240 8.93 8.10 3.25
C TYR A 240 9.40 9.46 2.71
N TRP A 241 8.54 10.46 2.86
CA TRP A 241 8.99 11.84 2.75
C TRP A 241 9.91 12.17 3.94
N LEU A 242 10.87 13.07 3.72
CA LEU A 242 11.79 13.51 4.77
C LEU A 242 11.07 14.24 5.92
N GLY A 243 9.93 14.88 5.63
CA GLY A 243 9.09 15.55 6.63
C GLY A 243 7.63 15.56 6.21
N SER A 244 6.76 16.14 7.04
CA SER A 244 5.30 16.06 6.87
C SER A 244 4.68 17.08 5.91
N LYS A 245 5.47 17.96 5.29
CA LYS A 245 4.95 19.13 4.56
C LYS A 245 5.25 19.15 3.06
N LYS A 246 6.28 18.43 2.60
CA LYS A 246 6.74 18.51 1.20
C LYS A 246 7.03 17.11 0.64
N PRO A 247 6.54 16.80 -0.57
CA PRO A 247 6.90 15.56 -1.25
C PRO A 247 8.39 15.51 -1.57
N CYS A 248 8.91 14.29 -1.66
CA CYS A 248 10.32 14.01 -1.90
C CYS A 248 10.49 13.07 -3.11
N ILE A 249 11.61 13.19 -3.80
CA ILE A 249 12.11 12.18 -4.75
C ILE A 249 13.44 11.69 -4.17
N THR A 250 13.48 10.41 -3.79
CA THR A 250 14.68 9.77 -3.23
C THR A 250 15.54 9.25 -4.37
N TYR A 251 16.83 9.61 -4.39
CA TYR A 251 17.78 9.21 -5.44
C TYR A 251 18.95 8.36 -4.91
N GLY A 252 18.96 8.03 -3.62
CA GLY A 252 19.98 7.19 -3.00
C GLY A 252 19.48 6.56 -1.70
N LEU A 253 19.88 5.31 -1.48
CA LEU A 253 19.70 4.53 -0.26
C LEU A 253 21.09 4.20 0.32
N ARG A 254 21.16 3.89 1.62
CA ARG A 254 22.43 3.57 2.31
C ARG A 254 22.84 2.12 2.12
#